data_AF-A0A3D9CM30-F1
#
_entry.id   AF-A0A3D9CM30-F1
#
_cell.length_a   1.000
_cell.length_b   1.000
_cell.length_c   1.000
_cell.angle_alpha   90.00
_cell.angle_beta   90.00
_cell.angle_gamma   90.00
#
_symmetry.space_group_name_H-M   'P 1'
#
loop_
_entity.id
_entity.type
_entity.pdbx_description
1 polymer ?
#
loop_
_entity_poly.entity_id
_entity_poly.type
_entity_poly.pdbx_seq_one_letter_code
_entity_poly.pdbx_strand_id
1 'polypeptide(L)'
;MRKEKLYAIRKQKGFTQKEIADILGIDTSNYNRKENGSVKISKDDWKKIAKFLKVPVEEIYDDKYTSKKSMENREDYIIILEKENKELRTKLDNILKIIAL
;
A
#
# COMPACT_ATOMS: atom_id res chain seq x y z
N MET A 1 1.43 2.70 -10.24
CA MET A 1 2.60 2.17 -9.51
C MET A 1 2.30 0.75 -9.08
N ARG A 2 3.29 -0.15 -9.17
CA ARG A 2 3.17 -1.54 -8.75
C ARG A 2 2.77 -1.67 -7.29
N LYS A 3 1.98 -2.69 -6.97
CA LYS A 3 1.61 -3.07 -5.61
C LYS A 3 2.76 -3.84 -4.95
N GLU A 4 3.75 -3.11 -4.45
CA GLU A 4 5.01 -3.70 -3.95
C GLU A 4 4.80 -4.70 -2.80
N LYS A 5 3.94 -4.38 -1.83
CA LYS A 5 3.60 -5.31 -0.73
C LYS A 5 3.01 -6.63 -1.24
N LEU A 6 2.00 -6.54 -2.10
CA LEU A 6 1.38 -7.71 -2.73
C LEU A 6 2.41 -8.55 -3.50
N TYR A 7 3.23 -7.88 -4.32
CA TYR A 7 4.27 -8.55 -5.10
C TYR A 7 5.26 -9.29 -4.21
N ALA A 8 5.76 -8.63 -3.16
CA ALA A 8 6.74 -9.20 -2.25
C ALA A 8 6.20 -10.44 -1.53
N ILE A 9 5.02 -10.34 -0.90
CA ILE A 9 4.40 -11.46 -0.17
C ILE A 9 4.10 -12.63 -1.12
N ARG A 10 3.57 -12.35 -2.32
CA ARG A 10 3.28 -13.41 -3.31
C ARG A 10 4.55 -14.17 -3.69
N LYS A 11 5.63 -13.46 -4.00
CA LYS A 11 6.92 -14.07 -4.36
C LYS A 11 7.57 -14.81 -3.19
N GLN A 12 7.51 -14.24 -1.98
CA GLN A 12 8.01 -14.88 -0.76
C GLN A 12 7.31 -16.21 -0.50
N LYS A 13 5.99 -16.29 -0.76
CA LYS A 13 5.20 -17.53 -0.60
C LYS A 13 5.29 -18.48 -1.80
N GLY A 14 6.07 -18.14 -2.83
CA GLY A 14 6.30 -19.01 -3.98
C GLY A 14 5.17 -19.05 -5.02
N PHE A 15 4.16 -18.18 -4.90
CA PHE A 15 3.02 -18.20 -5.81
C PHE A 15 3.29 -17.44 -7.12
N THR A 16 2.77 -17.98 -8.21
CA THR A 16 2.75 -17.40 -9.54
C THR A 16 1.62 -16.38 -9.71
N GLN A 17 1.72 -15.54 -10.74
CA GLN A 17 0.61 -14.65 -11.12
C GLN A 17 -0.61 -15.44 -11.61
N LYS A 18 -0.40 -16.63 -12.20
CA LYS A 18 -1.46 -17.51 -12.67
C LYS A 18 -2.31 -18.03 -11.52
N GLU A 19 -1.69 -18.51 -10.44
CA GLU A 19 -2.43 -19.03 -9.28
C GLU A 19 -3.31 -17.95 -8.61
N ILE A 20 -2.86 -16.69 -8.58
CA ILE A 20 -3.72 -15.61 -8.10
C ILE A 20 -4.83 -15.26 -9.10
N ALA A 21 -4.56 -15.37 -10.40
CA ALA A 21 -5.60 -15.17 -11.41
C ALA A 21 -6.69 -16.24 -11.31
N ASP A 22 -6.30 -17.50 -11.08
CA ASP A 22 -7.19 -18.65 -10.93
C ASP A 22 -8.16 -18.45 -9.76
N ILE A 23 -7.68 -18.02 -8.57
CA ILE A 23 -8.56 -17.78 -7.41
C ILE A 23 -9.48 -16.56 -7.57
N LEU A 24 -9.13 -15.64 -8.49
CA LEU A 24 -9.95 -14.48 -8.83
C LEU A 24 -10.94 -14.77 -9.97
N GLY A 25 -10.75 -15.87 -10.71
CA GLY A 25 -11.54 -16.18 -11.90
C GLY A 25 -11.28 -15.21 -13.06
N ILE A 26 -10.03 -14.75 -13.22
CA ILE A 26 -9.60 -13.85 -14.28
C ILE A 26 -8.40 -14.43 -15.02
N ASP A 27 -8.06 -13.87 -16.18
CA ASP A 27 -6.84 -14.24 -16.89
C ASP A 27 -5.57 -13.69 -16.22
N THR A 28 -4.43 -14.33 -16.47
CA THR A 28 -3.13 -13.94 -15.89
C THR A 28 -2.72 -12.51 -16.30
N SER A 29 -3.07 -12.05 -17.50
CA SER A 29 -2.75 -10.69 -17.96
C SER A 29 -3.55 -9.63 -17.22
N ASN A 30 -4.82 -9.91 -16.88
CA ASN A 30 -5.63 -9.05 -16.02
C ASN A 30 -5.04 -8.96 -14.62
N TYR A 31 -4.65 -10.08 -14.01
CA TYR A 31 -3.97 -10.04 -12.72
C TYR A 31 -2.63 -9.30 -12.80
N ASN A 32 -1.85 -9.48 -13.86
CA ASN A 32 -0.59 -8.76 -14.07
C ASN A 32 -0.80 -7.23 -14.07
N ARG A 33 -1.80 -6.73 -14.82
CA ARG A 33 -2.16 -5.30 -14.83
C ARG A 33 -2.62 -4.81 -13.46
N LYS A 34 -3.33 -5.65 -12.70
CA LYS A 34 -3.75 -5.37 -11.32
C LYS A 34 -2.55 -5.24 -10.37
N GLU A 35 -1.64 -6.21 -10.38
CA GLU A 35 -0.44 -6.20 -9.53
C GLU A 35 0.53 -5.07 -9.89
N ASN A 36 0.68 -4.76 -11.19
CA ASN A 36 1.49 -3.63 -11.66
C ASN A 36 0.80 -2.26 -11.47
N GLY A 37 -0.45 -2.26 -11.02
CA GLY A 37 -1.21 -1.06 -10.66
C GLY A 37 -1.71 -0.24 -11.86
N SER A 38 -1.76 -0.85 -13.05
CA SER A 38 -2.45 -0.30 -14.21
C SER A 38 -3.97 -0.45 -14.10
N VAL A 39 -4.44 -1.43 -13.32
CA VAL A 39 -5.86 -1.70 -13.03
C VAL A 39 -6.08 -1.77 -11.52
N LYS A 40 -7.21 -1.23 -11.04
CA LYS A 40 -7.56 -1.31 -9.63
C LYS A 40 -7.91 -2.76 -9.23
N ILE A 41 -7.44 -3.17 -8.05
CA ILE A 41 -7.89 -4.39 -7.37
C ILE A 41 -9.11 -4.00 -6.52
N SER A 42 -10.21 -4.73 -6.65
CA SER A 42 -11.43 -4.47 -5.89
C SER A 42 -11.24 -4.84 -4.42
N LYS A 43 -12.10 -4.33 -3.52
CA LYS A 43 -12.04 -4.73 -2.10
C LYS A 43 -12.22 -6.23 -1.91
N ASP A 44 -13.07 -6.87 -2.71
CA ASP A 44 -13.32 -8.31 -2.61
C ASP A 44 -12.15 -9.12 -3.19
N ASP A 45 -11.54 -8.66 -4.28
CA ASP A 45 -10.31 -9.28 -4.80
C ASP A 45 -9.19 -9.21 -3.75
N TRP A 46 -9.03 -8.08 -3.06
CA TRP A 46 -8.06 -7.96 -1.96
C TRP A 46 -8.31 -8.98 -0.86
N LYS A 47 -9.56 -9.17 -0.43
CA LYS A 47 -9.91 -10.19 0.57
C LYS A 47 -9.62 -11.60 0.09
N LYS A 48 -9.94 -11.92 -1.18
CA LYS A 48 -9.66 -13.24 -1.78
C LYS A 48 -8.15 -13.51 -1.84
N ILE A 49 -7.37 -12.53 -2.29
CA ILE A 49 -5.90 -12.63 -2.35
C ILE A 49 -5.32 -12.81 -0.95
N ALA A 50 -5.73 -11.99 0.02
CA ALA A 50 -5.26 -12.08 1.41
C ALA A 50 -5.58 -13.45 2.03
N LYS A 51 -6.81 -13.95 1.82
CA LYS A 51 -7.23 -15.28 2.27
C LYS A 51 -6.38 -16.38 1.64
N PHE A 52 -6.10 -16.31 0.34
CA PHE A 52 -5.26 -17.28 -0.36
C PHE A 52 -3.82 -17.26 0.15
N LEU A 53 -3.27 -16.06 0.36
CA LEU A 53 -1.92 -15.86 0.89
C LEU A 53 -1.80 -16.12 2.40
N LYS A 54 -2.93 -16.32 3.11
CA LYS A 54 -3.00 -16.52 4.57
C LYS A 54 -2.32 -15.38 5.34
N VAL A 55 -2.66 -14.14 4.98
CA VAL A 55 -2.18 -12.91 5.65
C VAL A 55 -3.35 -11.92 5.80
N PRO A 56 -3.31 -10.99 6.76
CA PRO A 56 -4.22 -9.85 6.80
C PRO A 56 -4.15 -9.01 5.51
N VAL A 57 -5.23 -8.29 5.18
CA VAL A 57 -5.27 -7.46 3.97
C VAL A 57 -4.23 -6.33 4.05
N GLU A 58 -3.98 -5.82 5.24
CA GLU A 58 -3.07 -4.72 5.57
C GLU A 58 -1.60 -5.05 5.23
N GLU A 59 -1.25 -6.33 5.22
CA GLU A 59 0.10 -6.80 4.85
C GLU A 59 0.36 -6.74 3.34
N ILE A 60 -0.67 -6.85 2.51
CA ILE A 60 -0.55 -6.82 1.04
C ILE A 60 -1.10 -5.54 0.41
N TYR A 61 -1.93 -4.82 1.16
CA TYR A 61 -2.56 -3.57 0.73
C TYR A 61 -1.62 -2.41 1.00
N ASP A 62 -1.12 -1.82 -0.08
CA ASP A 62 -0.38 -0.58 -0.05
C ASP A 62 -1.25 0.48 -0.71
N ASP A 63 -1.97 1.18 0.14
CA ASP A 63 -2.70 2.36 -0.27
C ASP A 63 -2.13 3.52 0.51
N LYS A 64 -1.12 4.10 -0.14
CA LYS A 64 -0.54 5.40 0.19
C LYS A 64 -1.60 6.51 0.28
N TYR A 65 -2.86 6.24 -0.14
CA TYR A 65 -4.02 7.11 -0.02
C TYR A 65 -5.10 6.61 0.96
N THR A 66 -5.03 5.39 1.53
CA THR A 66 -5.98 4.98 2.60
C THR A 66 -5.75 5.74 3.87
N SER A 67 -4.54 6.26 4.11
CA SER A 67 -4.34 7.20 5.21
C SER A 67 -5.34 8.35 5.13
N LYS A 68 -5.78 8.77 3.93
CA LYS A 68 -6.82 9.79 3.73
C LYS A 68 -8.26 9.28 3.74
N LYS A 69 -8.52 7.97 3.62
CA LYS A 69 -9.89 7.42 3.51
C LYS A 69 -10.40 6.74 4.77
N SER A 70 -9.54 6.52 5.76
CA SER A 70 -9.95 6.17 7.14
C SER A 70 -10.19 7.40 8.04
N MET A 71 -10.07 8.63 7.51
CA MET A 71 -10.27 9.88 8.25
C MET A 71 -11.75 10.23 8.45
N GLU A 72 -12.58 9.27 8.87
CA GLU A 72 -13.90 9.62 9.42
C GLU A 72 -13.75 10.19 10.84
N ASN A 73 -12.67 9.86 11.57
CA ASN A 73 -12.30 10.51 12.82
C ASN A 73 -11.29 11.65 12.60
N ARG A 74 -11.65 12.86 13.02
CA ARG A 74 -10.83 14.08 12.90
C ARG A 74 -9.54 13.99 13.72
N GLU A 75 -9.56 13.23 14.82
CA GLU A 75 -8.45 13.11 15.76
C GLU A 75 -7.23 12.42 15.15
N ASP A 76 -7.45 11.30 14.45
CA ASP A 76 -6.37 10.55 13.79
C ASP A 76 -5.69 11.38 12.70
N TYR A 77 -6.45 12.24 12.00
CA TYR A 77 -5.87 13.14 11.00
C TYR A 77 -5.01 14.22 11.63
N ILE A 78 -5.45 14.79 12.75
CA ILE A 78 -4.69 15.80 13.49
C ILE A 78 -3.35 15.21 13.95
N ILE A 79 -3.36 14.01 14.53
CA ILE A 79 -2.15 13.33 15.00
C ILE A 79 -1.13 13.11 13.87
N ILE A 80 -1.61 12.69 12.69
CA ILE A 80 -0.74 12.50 11.51
C ILE A 80 -0.15 13.83 11.06
N LEU A 81 -0.98 14.87 10.94
CA LEU A 81 -0.52 16.20 10.52
C LEU A 81 0.47 16.81 11.51
N GLU A 82 0.30 16.59 12.81
CA GLU A 82 1.23 17.03 13.84
C GLU A 82 2.60 16.36 13.70
N LYS A 83 2.60 15.05 13.42
CA LYS A 83 3.83 14.29 13.18
C LYS A 83 4.57 14.79 11.93
N GLU A 84 3.86 14.97 10.81
CA GLU A 84 4.44 15.49 9.57
C GLU A 84 5.01 16.90 9.76
N ASN A 85 4.28 17.78 10.46
CA ASN A 85 4.77 19.13 10.78
C ASN A 85 6.03 19.11 11.64
N LYS A 86 6.12 18.20 12.62
CA LYS A 86 7.32 18.05 13.44
C LYS A 86 8.52 17.64 12.58
N GLU A 87 8.36 16.66 11.70
CA GLU A 87 9.42 16.22 10.79
C GLU A 87 9.86 17.33 9.84
N LEU A 88 8.91 18.11 9.30
CA LEU A 88 9.20 19.24 8.42
C LEU A 88 9.97 20.35 9.15
N ARG A 89 9.59 20.66 10.40
CA ARG A 89 10.33 21.62 11.24
C ARG A 89 11.76 21.17 11.49
N THR A 90 11.96 19.89 11.82
CA THR A 90 13.31 19.34 11.99
C THR A 90 14.14 19.44 10.70
N LYS A 91 13.53 19.16 9.55
CA LYS A 91 14.22 19.32 8.24
C LYS A 91 14.59 20.78 7.99
N LEU A 92 13.69 21.71 8.27
CA LEU A 92 13.93 23.15 8.12
C LEU A 92 15.06 23.62 9.03
N ASP A 93 15.07 23.21 10.31
CA ASP A 93 16.12 23.55 11.26
C ASP A 93 17.49 23.05 10.80
N ASN A 94 17.55 21.84 10.25
CA ASN A 94 18.80 21.29 9.71
C ASN A 94 19.29 22.08 8.49
N ILE A 95 18.39 22.49 7.60
CA ILE A 95 18.74 23.33 6.45
C ILE A 95 19.25 24.70 6.92
N LEU A 96 18.58 25.33 7.88
CA LEU A 96 18.99 26.62 8.43
C LEU A 96 20.36 26.54 9.11
N LYS A 97 20.67 25.45 9.82
CA LYS A 97 21.99 25.21 10.40
C LYS A 97 23.10 25.09 9.34
N ILE A 98 22.80 24.52 8.18
CA ILE A 98 23.75 24.39 7.08
C ILE A 98 24.02 25.76 6.44
N ILE A 99 22.98 26.59 6.28
CA ILE A 99 23.10 27.91 5.63
C ILE A 99 23.76 28.95 6.56
N ALA A 100 23.70 28.77 7.87
CA ALA A 100 24.29 29.68 8.86
C ALA A 100 25.79 29.42 9.18
N LEU A 101 26.44 28.50 8.45
CA LEU A 101 27.89 28.25 8.47
C LEU A 101 28.55 28.90 7.25
#